data_AF-A0A927P1M9-F1
#
_entry.id   AF-A0A927P1M9-F1
#
_cell.length_a   1.000
_cell.length_b   1.000
_cell.length_c   1.000
_cell.angle_alpha   90.00
_cell.angle_beta   90.00
_cell.angle_gamma   90.00
#
_symmetry.space_group_name_H-M   'P 1'
#
loop_
_entity.id
_entity.type
_entity.pdbx_description
1 polymer ?
#
loop_
_entity_poly.entity_id
_entity_poly.type
_entity_poly.pdbx_seq_one_letter_code
_entity_poly.pdbx_strand_id
1 'polypeptide(L)'
;MTQYIDMTKTEGCIGLIPENGETIVFTGVSINSMPLSVKSKEGELYADFARKYGIHFIFDDEIPEIDFYSVPRLDIAATDDAGGFIASVGEPFSLSGFARLVYISPDRHTYLITDNSSEFLSIVSDWKTRLSPFDGIRLYTSKEKAKEDYDIIDFEKTKAYELLHKINADR
;
A
#
# COMPACT_ATOMS: atom_id res chain seq x y z
N MET A 1 15.44 -6.05 17.50
CA MET A 1 15.55 -6.99 16.35
C MET A 1 14.49 -6.60 15.35
N THR A 2 14.78 -6.58 14.05
CA THR A 2 13.79 -6.22 13.02
C THR A 2 13.33 -7.46 12.28
N GLN A 3 12.02 -7.69 12.22
CA GLN A 3 11.41 -8.77 11.45
C GLN A 3 10.73 -8.19 10.20
N TYR A 4 11.04 -8.74 9.03
CA TYR A 4 10.43 -8.35 7.77
C TYR A 4 9.40 -9.40 7.38
N ILE A 5 8.14 -9.00 7.28
CA ILE A 5 7.02 -9.92 7.07
C ILE A 5 6.37 -9.60 5.72
N ASP A 6 6.28 -10.59 4.85
CA ASP A 6 5.56 -10.46 3.57
C ASP A 6 4.05 -10.51 3.79
N MET A 7 3.38 -9.49 3.28
CA MET A 7 1.93 -9.32 3.34
C MET A 7 1.25 -9.45 1.97
N THR A 8 1.97 -9.81 0.91
CA THR A 8 1.44 -9.84 -0.47
C THR A 8 0.25 -10.79 -0.63
N LYS A 9 0.22 -11.90 0.12
CA LYS A 9 -0.85 -12.93 0.05
C LYS A 9 -1.86 -12.86 1.19
N THR A 10 -1.82 -11.82 2.02
CA THR A 10 -2.70 -11.72 3.17
C THR A 10 -4.00 -11.01 2.82
N GLU A 11 -5.13 -11.65 3.14
CA GLU A 11 -6.45 -11.01 3.06
C GLU A 11 -6.81 -10.31 4.38
N GLY A 12 -7.44 -9.15 4.29
CA GLY A 12 -7.92 -8.38 5.44
C GLY A 12 -6.85 -7.57 6.19
N CYS A 13 -7.26 -6.96 7.30
CA CYS A 13 -6.39 -6.14 8.14
C CYS A 13 -5.73 -7.00 9.23
N ILE A 14 -4.40 -7.06 9.21
CA ILE A 14 -3.60 -7.76 10.21
C ILE A 14 -2.84 -6.72 11.04
N GLY A 15 -3.12 -6.70 12.34
CA GLY A 15 -2.34 -5.94 13.31
C GLY A 15 -1.40 -6.86 14.07
N LEU A 16 -0.10 -6.56 14.04
CA LEU A 16 0.90 -7.24 14.87
C LEU A 16 1.43 -6.29 15.92
N ILE A 17 1.40 -6.75 17.18
CA ILE A 17 1.98 -6.03 18.30
C ILE A 17 3.38 -6.64 18.52
N PRO A 18 4.47 -5.90 18.27
CA PRO A 18 5.82 -6.40 18.50
C PRO A 18 6.05 -6.69 19.99
N GLU A 19 6.82 -7.73 20.30
CA GLU A 19 7.35 -7.91 21.65
C GLU A 19 8.38 -6.80 21.97
N ASN A 20 8.66 -6.57 23.26
CA ASN A 20 9.54 -5.49 23.69
C ASN A 20 10.90 -5.51 22.96
N GLY A 21 11.20 -4.43 22.21
CA GLY A 21 12.46 -4.26 21.49
C GLY A 21 12.49 -4.87 20.07
N GLU A 22 11.37 -5.43 19.60
CA GLU A 22 11.19 -5.82 18.21
C GLU A 22 10.64 -4.69 17.35
N THR A 23 11.01 -4.69 16.08
CA THR A 23 10.42 -3.83 15.05
C THR A 23 9.88 -4.72 13.96
N ILE A 24 8.60 -4.58 13.63
CA ILE A 24 7.98 -5.30 12.53
C ILE A 24 7.91 -4.36 11.34
N VAL A 25 8.43 -4.81 10.21
CA VAL A 25 8.32 -4.12 8.92
C VAL A 25 7.53 -5.01 7.98
N PHE A 26 6.31 -4.59 7.66
CA PHE A 26 5.57 -5.23 6.59
C PHE A 26 6.22 -4.93 5.24
N THR A 27 6.19 -5.90 4.34
CA THR A 27 6.80 -5.85 3.02
C THR A 27 5.83 -6.41 1.97
N GLY A 28 6.11 -6.14 0.70
CA GLY A 28 5.27 -6.52 -0.42
C GLY A 28 4.28 -5.44 -0.83
N VAL A 29 3.47 -5.74 -1.83
CA VAL A 29 2.50 -4.80 -2.39
C VAL A 29 1.11 -5.38 -2.22
N SER A 30 0.17 -4.54 -1.82
CA SER A 30 -1.26 -4.85 -1.82
C SER A 30 -2.02 -3.82 -2.65
N ILE A 31 -3.22 -4.21 -3.09
CA ILE A 31 -4.14 -3.35 -3.83
C ILE A 31 -5.37 -3.14 -2.96
N ASN A 32 -5.61 -1.89 -2.59
CA ASN A 32 -6.81 -1.44 -1.90
C ASN A 32 -7.88 -1.09 -2.93
N SER A 33 -8.45 -2.13 -3.55
CA SER A 33 -9.55 -1.98 -4.49
C SER A 33 -10.88 -1.75 -3.77
N MET A 34 -11.76 -1.00 -4.42
CA MET A 34 -13.11 -0.76 -3.92
C MET A 34 -14.15 -1.66 -4.60
N PRO A 35 -15.21 -2.06 -3.85
CA PRO A 35 -16.31 -2.82 -4.43
C PRO A 35 -17.04 -2.08 -5.53
N LEU A 36 -17.54 -2.83 -6.52
CA LEU A 36 -18.40 -2.31 -7.60
C LEU A 36 -19.67 -1.59 -7.10
N SER A 37 -20.14 -1.95 -5.90
CA SER A 37 -21.27 -1.28 -5.26
C SER A 37 -20.93 0.17 -4.89
N VAL A 38 -19.68 0.47 -4.55
CA VAL A 38 -19.17 1.83 -4.34
C VAL A 38 -19.08 2.55 -5.68
N LYS A 39 -18.50 1.90 -6.71
CA LYS A 39 -18.45 2.43 -8.10
C LYS A 39 -19.82 2.88 -8.61
N SER A 40 -20.85 2.08 -8.33
CA SER A 40 -22.23 2.37 -8.75
C SER A 40 -22.88 3.53 -7.99
N LYS A 41 -22.57 3.70 -6.70
CA LYS A 41 -23.18 4.72 -5.83
C LYS A 41 -22.47 6.06 -5.88
N GLU A 42 -21.15 6.03 -5.99
CA GLU A 42 -20.26 7.18 -5.84
C GLU A 42 -19.38 7.40 -7.08
N GLY A 43 -19.68 6.71 -8.19
CA GLY A 43 -18.89 6.76 -9.42
C GLY A 43 -18.66 8.15 -9.98
N GLU A 44 -19.62 9.07 -9.83
CA GLU A 44 -19.44 10.47 -10.25
C GLU A 44 -18.33 11.19 -9.46
N LEU A 45 -18.23 10.93 -8.15
CA LEU A 45 -17.18 11.49 -7.31
C LEU A 45 -15.81 10.99 -7.77
N TYR A 46 -15.66 9.69 -8.00
CA TYR A 46 -14.39 9.12 -8.45
C TYR A 46 -14.04 9.52 -9.89
N ALA A 47 -15.03 9.63 -10.78
CA ALA A 47 -14.84 10.16 -12.13
C ALA A 47 -14.40 11.63 -12.11
N ASP A 48 -14.83 12.40 -11.12
CA ASP A 48 -14.38 13.77 -10.89
C ASP A 48 -12.90 13.83 -10.51
N PHE A 49 -12.42 12.92 -9.66
CA PHE A 49 -10.99 12.81 -9.34
C PHE A 49 -10.14 12.46 -10.56
N ALA A 50 -10.60 11.51 -11.37
CA ALA A 50 -9.96 11.15 -12.62
C ALA A 50 -9.86 12.37 -13.56
N ARG A 51 -10.98 13.06 -13.81
CA ARG A 51 -11.03 14.19 -14.73
C ARG A 51 -10.26 15.42 -14.25
N LYS A 52 -10.32 15.74 -12.96
CA LYS A 52 -9.72 16.98 -12.41
C LYS A 52 -8.27 16.81 -12.03
N TYR A 53 -7.89 15.63 -11.53
CA TYR A 53 -6.58 15.42 -10.90
C TYR A 53 -5.77 14.28 -11.54
N GLY A 54 -6.34 13.58 -12.52
CA GLY A 54 -5.71 12.42 -13.17
C GLY A 54 -5.54 11.24 -12.21
N ILE A 55 -6.45 11.09 -11.23
CA ILE A 55 -6.40 10.05 -10.21
C ILE A 55 -7.53 9.06 -10.41
N HIS A 56 -7.18 7.82 -10.74
CA HIS A 56 -8.12 6.73 -10.99
C HIS A 56 -8.06 5.76 -9.83
N PHE A 57 -9.03 5.83 -8.93
CA PHE A 57 -9.12 4.86 -7.85
C PHE A 57 -9.43 3.46 -8.38
N ILE A 58 -8.82 2.45 -7.77
CA ILE A 58 -8.92 1.06 -8.23
C ILE A 58 -10.23 0.45 -7.73
N PHE A 59 -10.95 -0.23 -8.62
CA PHE A 59 -12.14 -1.02 -8.31
C PHE A 59 -11.88 -2.50 -8.57
N ASP A 60 -12.67 -3.38 -7.95
CA ASP A 60 -12.50 -4.83 -8.02
C ASP A 60 -12.53 -5.43 -9.44
N ASP A 61 -13.10 -4.71 -10.42
CA ASP A 61 -13.14 -5.11 -11.83
C ASP A 61 -11.92 -4.67 -12.64
N GLU A 62 -11.06 -3.81 -12.10
CA GLU A 62 -9.96 -3.13 -12.81
C GLU A 62 -8.67 -3.15 -11.99
N ILE A 63 -8.28 -4.35 -11.54
CA ILE A 63 -7.05 -4.57 -10.77
C ILE A 63 -5.80 -4.44 -11.67
N PRO A 64 -4.87 -3.52 -11.40
CA PRO A 64 -3.65 -3.39 -12.19
C PRO A 64 -2.66 -4.53 -11.93
N GLU A 65 -1.85 -4.86 -12.94
CA GLU A 65 -0.71 -5.75 -12.76
C GLU A 65 0.41 -5.04 -12.00
N ILE A 66 0.98 -5.73 -11.01
CA ILE A 66 2.10 -5.24 -10.21
C ILE A 66 3.34 -6.05 -10.57
N ASP A 67 4.36 -5.37 -11.08
CA ASP A 67 5.63 -5.95 -11.56
C ASP A 67 6.79 -5.72 -10.57
N PHE A 68 6.50 -5.27 -9.35
CA PHE A 68 7.50 -4.97 -8.33
C PHE A 68 7.08 -5.46 -6.95
N TYR A 69 8.08 -5.60 -6.09
CA TYR A 69 7.96 -5.86 -4.66
C TYR A 69 8.52 -4.67 -3.88
N SER A 70 7.96 -4.34 -2.71
CA SER A 70 8.40 -3.18 -1.94
C SER A 70 8.83 -3.50 -0.51
N VAL A 71 9.81 -2.74 -0.03
CA VAL A 71 10.18 -2.67 1.38
C VAL A 71 10.29 -1.19 1.78
N PRO A 72 9.47 -0.67 2.71
CA PRO A 72 8.36 -1.35 3.39
C PRO A 72 7.16 -1.61 2.44
N ARG A 73 6.08 -2.19 2.99
CA ARG A 73 4.84 -2.48 2.27
C ARG A 73 4.27 -1.24 1.60
N LEU A 74 3.75 -1.40 0.39
CA LEU A 74 2.91 -0.41 -0.26
C LEU A 74 1.48 -0.93 -0.38
N ASP A 75 0.51 -0.08 -0.05
CA ASP A 75 -0.91 -0.36 -0.30
C ASP A 75 -1.43 0.63 -1.35
N ILE A 76 -1.61 0.12 -2.58
CA ILE A 76 -1.95 0.92 -3.77
C ILE A 76 -3.45 1.10 -3.83
N ALA A 77 -3.91 2.34 -3.93
CA ALA A 77 -5.34 2.67 -3.99
C ALA A 77 -5.77 3.32 -5.30
N ALA A 78 -4.83 3.89 -6.06
CA ALA A 78 -5.14 4.57 -7.31
C ALA A 78 -3.98 4.49 -8.31
N THR A 79 -4.32 4.66 -9.58
CA THR A 79 -3.38 4.88 -10.68
C THR A 79 -3.50 6.31 -11.23
N ASP A 80 -2.56 6.71 -12.08
CA ASP A 80 -2.68 7.92 -12.90
C ASP A 80 -2.70 7.60 -14.40
N ASP A 81 -2.97 8.61 -15.23
CA ASP A 81 -3.07 8.47 -16.69
C ASP A 81 -1.78 7.93 -17.36
N ALA A 82 -0.63 8.01 -16.67
CA ALA A 82 0.65 7.56 -17.18
C ALA A 82 1.00 6.11 -16.77
N GLY A 83 0.19 5.47 -15.93
CA GLY A 83 0.47 4.15 -15.37
C GLY A 83 1.33 4.18 -14.11
N GLY A 84 1.39 5.33 -13.43
CA GLY A 84 1.93 5.42 -12.08
C GLY A 84 0.92 5.01 -11.01
N PHE A 85 1.39 4.84 -9.78
CA PHE A 85 0.59 4.37 -8.65
C PHE A 85 0.61 5.37 -7.50
N ILE A 86 -0.52 5.52 -6.82
CA ILE A 86 -0.64 6.24 -5.55
C ILE A 86 -0.86 5.20 -4.45
N ALA A 87 -0.01 5.24 -3.44
CA ALA A 87 0.00 4.23 -2.37
C ALA A 87 0.28 4.85 -1.00
N SER A 88 -0.16 4.16 0.05
CA SER A 88 0.34 4.42 1.41
C SER A 88 1.55 3.55 1.73
N VAL A 89 2.40 4.04 2.64
CA VAL A 89 3.63 3.36 3.04
C VAL A 89 3.47 2.69 4.40
N GLY A 90 3.70 1.39 4.47
CA GLY A 90 3.73 0.58 5.70
C GLY A 90 2.38 0.29 6.35
N GLU A 91 1.34 1.04 5.98
CA GLU A 91 -0.02 0.96 6.53
C GLU A 91 -1.05 0.84 5.41
N PRO A 92 -2.24 0.26 5.67
CA PRO A 92 -3.35 0.28 4.73
C PRO A 92 -3.74 1.70 4.33
N PHE A 93 -4.14 1.88 3.08
CA PHE A 93 -4.47 3.19 2.54
C PHE A 93 -5.77 3.70 3.14
N SER A 94 -5.73 4.93 3.66
CA SER A 94 -6.92 5.64 4.16
C SER A 94 -6.72 7.14 4.03
N LEU A 95 -7.74 7.84 3.53
CA LEU A 95 -7.76 9.31 3.44
C LEU A 95 -8.06 10.01 4.77
N SER A 96 -8.38 9.26 5.83
CA SER A 96 -8.59 9.78 7.19
C SER A 96 -7.54 9.31 8.19
N GLY A 97 -6.48 8.66 7.69
CA GLY A 97 -5.38 8.14 8.50
C GLY A 97 -4.22 9.12 8.66
N PHE A 98 -3.07 8.57 9.05
CA PHE A 98 -1.81 9.28 9.23
C PHE A 98 -0.68 8.70 8.37
N ALA A 99 -1.01 7.81 7.44
CA ALA A 99 -0.03 7.15 6.60
C ALA A 99 0.62 8.16 5.65
N ARG A 100 1.90 7.97 5.35
CA ARG A 100 2.55 8.69 4.25
C ARG A 100 1.96 8.22 2.94
N LEU A 101 1.63 9.16 2.06
CA LEU A 101 1.22 8.87 0.69
C LEU A 101 2.35 9.16 -0.28
N VAL A 102 2.57 8.21 -1.18
CA VAL A 102 3.62 8.27 -2.19
C VAL A 102 3.05 8.06 -3.58
N TYR A 103 3.78 8.59 -4.56
CA TYR A 103 3.60 8.30 -5.98
C TYR A 103 4.76 7.44 -6.47
N ILE A 104 4.46 6.37 -7.18
CA ILE A 104 5.42 5.52 -7.88
C ILE A 104 5.21 5.77 -9.37
N SER A 105 6.21 6.35 -10.03
CA SER A 105 6.11 6.63 -11.47
C SER A 105 6.12 5.34 -12.31
N PRO A 106 5.76 5.42 -13.60
CA PRO A 106 5.87 4.29 -14.52
C PRO A 106 7.29 3.70 -14.56
N ASP A 107 8.31 4.55 -14.46
CA ASP A 107 9.72 4.17 -14.41
C ASP A 107 10.21 3.78 -13.00
N ARG A 108 9.28 3.56 -12.05
CA ARG A 108 9.54 3.12 -10.67
C ARG A 108 10.37 4.09 -9.83
N HIS A 109 10.32 5.38 -10.15
CA HIS A 109 10.81 6.42 -9.25
C HIS A 109 9.76 6.74 -8.19
N THR A 110 10.19 6.91 -6.95
CA THR A 110 9.31 7.14 -5.80
C THR A 110 9.33 8.60 -5.36
N TYR A 111 8.15 9.15 -5.11
CA TYR A 111 7.96 10.53 -4.69
C TYR A 111 7.00 10.61 -3.52
N LEU A 112 7.30 11.48 -2.55
CA LEU A 112 6.38 11.80 -1.46
C LEU A 112 5.30 12.76 -1.98
N ILE A 113 4.04 12.42 -1.73
CA ILE A 113 2.89 13.31 -1.94
C ILE A 113 2.63 14.10 -0.66
N THR A 114 2.51 13.40 0.47
CA THR A 114 2.34 13.98 1.81
C THR A 114 2.79 12.98 2.88
N ASP A 115 3.25 13.50 4.01
CA ASP A 115 3.58 12.69 5.19
C ASP A 115 2.34 12.24 5.99
N ASN A 116 1.16 12.81 5.70
CA ASN A 116 -0.07 12.55 6.43
C ASN A 116 -1.26 12.45 5.48
N SER A 117 -1.83 11.26 5.33
CA SER A 117 -2.90 11.00 4.37
C SER A 117 -4.17 11.82 4.61
N SER A 118 -4.43 12.28 5.84
CA SER A 118 -5.54 13.21 6.13
C SER A 118 -5.41 14.58 5.43
N GLU A 119 -4.19 14.97 5.03
CA GLU A 119 -3.94 16.23 4.33
C GLU A 119 -4.18 16.13 2.81
N PHE A 120 -4.29 14.90 2.28
CA PHE A 120 -4.31 14.66 0.84
C PHE A 120 -5.37 15.46 0.09
N LEU A 121 -6.60 15.47 0.60
CA LEU A 121 -7.72 16.20 -0.01
C LEU A 121 -7.49 17.72 -0.06
N SER A 122 -6.69 18.27 0.87
CA SER A 122 -6.38 19.71 0.88
C SER A 122 -5.31 20.10 -0.15
N ILE A 123 -4.51 19.14 -0.61
CA ILE A 123 -3.42 19.37 -1.57
C ILE A 123 -3.69 18.74 -2.95
N VAL A 124 -4.78 18.01 -3.11
CA VAL A 124 -5.05 17.17 -4.30
C VAL A 124 -5.10 17.95 -5.60
N SER A 125 -5.46 19.24 -5.59
CA SER A 125 -5.46 20.06 -6.81
C SER A 125 -4.07 20.22 -7.43
N ASP A 126 -3.02 20.22 -6.60
CA ASP A 126 -1.64 20.55 -7.01
C ASP A 126 -0.67 19.39 -6.74
N TRP A 127 -1.17 18.19 -6.44
CA TRP A 127 -0.39 17.08 -5.90
C TRP A 127 0.85 16.73 -6.75
N LYS A 128 0.74 16.75 -8.09
CA LYS A 128 1.87 16.48 -9.00
C LYS A 128 2.99 17.53 -8.88
N THR A 129 2.66 18.78 -8.59
CA THR A 129 3.66 19.86 -8.43
C THR A 129 4.33 19.86 -7.05
N ARG A 130 3.75 19.13 -6.09
CA ARG A 130 4.25 18.99 -4.71
C ARG A 130 5.14 17.76 -4.51
N LEU A 131 5.28 16.93 -5.55
CA LEU A 131 6.10 15.73 -5.49
C LEU A 131 7.55 16.07 -5.16
N SER A 132 8.08 15.37 -4.16
CA SER A 132 9.50 15.43 -3.80
C SER A 132 10.09 14.02 -3.85
N PRO A 133 11.33 13.83 -4.33
CA PRO A 133 11.96 12.51 -4.33
C PRO A 133 11.91 11.86 -2.94
N PHE A 134 11.62 10.56 -2.89
CA PHE A 134 11.43 9.86 -1.63
C PHE A 134 12.16 8.52 -1.62
N ASP A 135 13.23 8.45 -0.83
CA ASP A 135 14.11 7.28 -0.73
C ASP A 135 13.69 6.32 0.40
N GLY A 136 12.53 6.56 1.02
CA GLY A 136 12.00 5.73 2.12
C GLY A 136 11.42 4.39 1.69
N ILE A 137 11.44 4.09 0.39
CA ILE A 137 10.96 2.83 -0.20
C ILE A 137 12.06 2.25 -1.08
N ARG A 138 12.28 0.95 -0.97
CA ARG A 138 13.03 0.17 -1.96
C ARG A 138 12.08 -0.70 -2.76
N LEU A 139 12.20 -0.59 -4.09
CA LEU A 139 11.47 -1.44 -5.03
C LEU A 139 12.42 -2.52 -5.57
N TYR A 140 11.92 -3.74 -5.67
CA TYR A 140 12.62 -4.90 -6.20
C TYR A 140 11.79 -5.50 -7.32
N THR A 141 12.43 -6.19 -8.26
CA THR A 141 11.72 -6.91 -9.34
C THR A 141 10.94 -8.12 -8.82
N SER A 142 11.29 -8.63 -7.64
CA SER A 142 10.54 -9.70 -6.98
C SER A 142 10.86 -9.79 -5.49
N LYS A 143 10.08 -10.58 -4.77
CA LYS A 143 10.34 -10.93 -3.37
C LYS A 143 11.69 -11.63 -3.18
N GLU A 144 12.07 -12.53 -4.09
CA GLU A 144 13.34 -13.26 -4.04
C GLU A 144 14.52 -12.30 -4.12
N LYS A 145 14.41 -11.23 -4.91
CA LYS A 145 15.41 -10.17 -4.93
C LYS A 145 15.45 -9.36 -3.64
N ALA A 146 14.29 -9.03 -3.07
CA ALA A 146 14.25 -8.37 -1.77
C ALA A 146 14.87 -9.23 -0.64
N LYS A 147 14.81 -10.57 -0.76
CA LYS A 147 15.43 -11.52 0.19
C LYS A 147 16.95 -11.52 0.17
N GLU A 148 17.59 -10.96 -0.86
CA GLU A 148 19.05 -10.76 -0.88
C GLU A 148 19.46 -9.66 0.12
N ASP A 149 18.57 -8.70 0.39
CA ASP A 149 18.81 -7.56 1.29
C ASP A 149 18.17 -7.72 2.68
N TYR A 150 17.08 -8.48 2.79
CA TYR A 150 16.27 -8.60 4.00
C TYR A 150 15.87 -10.05 4.31
N ASP A 151 15.88 -10.42 5.59
CA ASP A 151 15.35 -11.72 6.04
C ASP A 151 13.80 -11.68 6.08
N ILE A 152 13.18 -11.82 4.90
CA ILE A 152 11.73 -11.74 4.72
C ILE A 152 11.10 -13.10 4.95
N ILE A 153 10.20 -13.16 5.93
CA ILE A 153 9.39 -14.34 6.23
C ILE A 153 7.95 -14.17 5.73
N ASP A 154 7.33 -15.28 5.33
CA ASP A 154 5.91 -15.30 5.00
C ASP A 154 5.07 -15.11 6.26
N PHE A 155 3.99 -14.32 6.20
CA PHE A 155 3.10 -14.15 7.36
C PHE A 155 2.61 -15.49 7.94
N GLU A 156 2.29 -16.46 7.08
CA GLU A 156 1.84 -17.82 7.46
C GLU A 156 2.86 -18.60 8.31
N LYS A 157 4.13 -18.21 8.27
CA LYS A 157 5.22 -18.84 9.03
C LYS A 157 5.51 -18.12 10.35
N THR A 158 4.73 -17.09 10.67
CA THR A 158 4.89 -16.34 11.92
C THR A 158 4.12 -17.02 13.05
N LYS A 159 4.62 -16.88 14.29
CA LYS A 159 3.88 -17.31 15.50
C LYS A 159 2.50 -16.64 15.60
N ALA A 160 2.37 -15.42 15.09
CA ALA A 160 1.11 -14.68 15.11
C ALA A 160 0.02 -15.38 14.27
N TYR A 161 0.39 -15.91 13.09
CA TYR A 161 -0.53 -16.70 12.28
C TYR A 161 -1.01 -17.96 13.00
N GLU A 162 -0.09 -18.70 13.63
CA GLU A 162 -0.45 -19.90 14.42
C GLU A 162 -1.45 -19.59 15.53
N LEU A 163 -1.31 -18.45 16.21
CA LEU A 163 -2.20 -18.01 17.28
C LEU A 163 -3.59 -17.64 16.76
N LEU A 164 -3.68 -16.91 15.65
CA LEU A 164 -4.96 -16.54 15.03
C LEU A 164 -5.79 -17.78 14.65
N HIS A 165 -5.14 -18.81 14.08
CA HIS A 165 -5.84 -20.04 13.70
C HIS A 165 -6.27 -20.91 14.89
N LYS A 166 -5.51 -20.91 16.00
CA LYS A 166 -5.94 -21.58 17.23
C LYS A 166 -7.19 -20.94 17.83
N ILE A 167 -7.21 -19.60 17.92
CA ILE A 167 -8.36 -18.86 18.46
C ILE A 167 -9.64 -19.09 17.65
N ASN A 168 -9.51 -19.15 16.31
CA ASN A 168 -10.66 -19.38 15.44
C ASN A 168 -11.14 -20.83 15.42
N ALA A 169 -10.29 -21.81 15.76
CA ALA A 169 -10.68 -23.21 15.86
C ALA A 169 -11.42 -23.54 17.18
N ASP A 170 -11.24 -22.72 18.20
CA ASP A 170 -11.87 -22.86 19.52
C ASP A 170 -13.19 -22.07 19.66
N ARG A 171 -13.71 -21.50 18.57
CA ARG A 171 -14.99 -20.78 18.48
C ARG A 171 -16.03 -21.59 17.71
#